data_AF-A0A2E3DTF4-F1
#
_entry.id   AF-A0A2E3DTF4-F1
#
_cell.length_a   1.000
_cell.length_b   1.000
_cell.length_c   1.000
_cell.angle_alpha   90.00
_cell.angle_beta   90.00
_cell.angle_gamma   90.00
#
_symmetry.space_group_name_H-M   'P 1'
#
loop_
_entity.id
_entity.type
_entity.pdbx_description
1 polymer ?
#
loop_
_entity_poly.entity_id
_entity_poly.type
_entity_poly.pdbx_seq_one_letter_code
_entity_poly.pdbx_strand_id
1 'polypeptide(L)'
;METGKEFNALLQVLSGEQQVIQRTDQKAFTLLSILGVFMVFFIVHFPKIQMSAFNFAMMIIYFSSAMGTIYYLVRVIIPRVRKHKTKIEDGSVEKDEVINPTFFAGISQFSSPEEYALYLKSIAKDDGQLYQMFASQVFALGKINLEKNTNIRLSMFYFIAALLSELLIIMAMAYSRALPYLFSS
;
A
#
# COMPACT_ATOMS: atom_id res chain seq x y z
N MET A 1 -11.33 -19.77 -31.12
CA MET A 1 -12.31 -19.81 -30.00
C MET A 1 -11.64 -19.94 -28.63
N GLU A 2 -10.43 -20.53 -28.54
CA GLU A 2 -9.67 -20.63 -27.28
C GLU A 2 -9.05 -19.28 -26.84
N THR A 3 -8.48 -18.51 -27.77
CA THR A 3 -7.86 -17.20 -27.50
C THR A 3 -8.80 -16.19 -26.83
N GLY A 4 -10.09 -16.20 -27.20
CA GLY A 4 -11.10 -15.35 -26.58
C GLY A 4 -11.46 -15.74 -25.15
N LYS A 5 -11.32 -17.02 -24.78
CA LYS A 5 -11.52 -17.48 -23.39
C LYS A 5 -10.33 -17.09 -22.52
N GLU A 6 -9.12 -17.26 -23.03
CA GLU A 6 -7.88 -16.86 -22.34
C GLU A 6 -7.82 -15.34 -22.13
N PHE A 7 -8.19 -14.55 -23.13
CA PHE A 7 -8.28 -13.10 -23.03
C PHE A 7 -9.31 -12.64 -21.98
N ASN A 8 -10.51 -13.23 -21.99
CA ASN A 8 -11.53 -12.92 -20.97
C ASN A 8 -11.07 -13.29 -19.56
N ALA A 9 -10.33 -14.39 -19.40
CA ALA A 9 -9.74 -14.76 -18.12
C ALA A 9 -8.72 -13.71 -17.65
N LEU A 10 -7.87 -13.17 -18.55
CA LEU A 10 -6.94 -12.10 -18.22
C LEU A 10 -7.66 -10.81 -17.79
N LEU A 11 -8.73 -10.41 -18.47
CA LEU A 11 -9.53 -9.24 -18.09
C LEU A 11 -10.21 -9.43 -16.72
N GLN A 12 -10.71 -10.63 -16.45
CA GLN A 12 -11.29 -10.96 -15.15
C GLN A 12 -10.25 -10.91 -14.03
N VAL A 13 -9.04 -11.43 -14.27
CA VAL A 13 -7.95 -11.34 -13.28
C VAL A 13 -7.49 -9.89 -13.11
N LEU A 14 -7.36 -9.12 -14.19
CA LEU A 14 -6.99 -7.70 -14.14
C LEU A 14 -7.96 -6.89 -13.27
N SER A 15 -9.26 -7.05 -13.51
CA SER A 15 -10.30 -6.38 -12.72
C SER A 15 -10.32 -6.87 -11.27
N GLY A 16 -10.09 -8.16 -11.03
CA GLY A 16 -9.89 -8.72 -9.70
C GLY A 16 -8.72 -8.08 -8.95
N GLU A 17 -7.55 -7.99 -9.59
CA GLU A 17 -6.34 -7.38 -9.01
C GLU A 17 -6.53 -5.89 -8.71
N GLN A 18 -7.15 -5.14 -9.63
CA GLN A 18 -7.48 -3.72 -9.40
C GLN A 18 -8.41 -3.54 -8.19
N GLN A 19 -9.42 -4.39 -8.05
CA GLN A 19 -10.32 -4.36 -6.90
C GLN A 19 -9.59 -4.67 -5.59
N VAL A 20 -8.68 -5.65 -5.59
CA VAL A 20 -7.87 -5.99 -4.42
C VAL A 20 -6.94 -4.83 -4.03
N ILE A 21 -6.32 -4.17 -5.00
CA ILE A 21 -5.49 -2.98 -4.76
C ILE A 21 -6.31 -1.87 -4.12
N GLN A 22 -7.50 -1.55 -4.65
CA GLN A 22 -8.37 -0.52 -4.07
C GLN A 22 -8.79 -0.84 -2.63
N ARG A 23 -9.15 -2.10 -2.35
CA ARG A 23 -9.47 -2.54 -0.98
C ARG A 23 -8.27 -2.42 -0.04
N THR A 24 -7.07 -2.68 -0.55
CA THR A 24 -5.84 -2.57 0.22
C THR A 24 -5.52 -1.11 0.54
N ASP A 25 -5.77 -0.20 -0.40
CA ASP A 25 -5.64 1.25 -0.17
C ASP A 25 -6.65 1.74 0.85
N GLN A 26 -7.91 1.29 0.78
CA GLN A 26 -8.93 1.61 1.77
C GLN A 26 -8.54 1.12 3.16
N LYS A 27 -8.00 -0.10 3.30
CA LYS A 27 -7.46 -0.60 4.58
C LYS A 27 -6.33 0.29 5.09
N ALA A 28 -5.42 0.74 4.22
CA ALA A 28 -4.33 1.63 4.60
C ALA A 28 -4.85 2.97 5.15
N PHE A 29 -5.82 3.58 4.47
CA PHE A 29 -6.45 4.81 4.93
C PHE A 29 -7.17 4.65 6.26
N THR A 30 -7.90 3.54 6.45
CA THR A 30 -8.55 3.25 7.72
C THR A 30 -7.54 3.11 8.86
N LEU A 31 -6.45 2.36 8.66
CA LEU A 31 -5.39 2.22 9.66
C LEU A 31 -4.72 3.57 9.98
N LEU A 32 -4.48 4.40 8.97
CA LEU A 32 -3.90 5.74 9.15
C LEU A 32 -4.82 6.64 9.97
N SER A 33 -6.13 6.61 9.70
CA SER A 33 -7.13 7.37 10.44
C SER A 33 -7.21 6.95 11.90
N ILE A 34 -7.23 5.64 12.18
CA ILE A 34 -7.25 5.12 13.55
C ILE A 34 -5.97 5.53 14.28
N LEU A 35 -4.80 5.38 13.65
CA LEU A 35 -3.52 5.81 14.22
C LEU A 35 -3.56 7.31 14.58
N GLY A 36 -4.12 8.15 13.71
CA GLY A 36 -4.29 9.58 13.97
C GLY A 36 -5.13 9.89 15.22
N VAL A 37 -6.23 9.16 15.43
CA VAL A 37 -7.07 9.32 16.63
C VAL A 37 -6.30 8.99 17.90
N PHE A 38 -5.56 7.88 17.91
CA PHE A 38 -4.70 7.49 19.03
C PHE A 38 -3.56 8.50 19.26
N MET A 39 -2.92 9.01 18.21
CA MET A 39 -1.92 10.08 18.34
C MET A 39 -2.47 11.35 18.99
N VAL A 40 -3.66 11.79 18.59
CA VAL A 40 -4.31 12.96 19.21
C VAL A 40 -4.63 12.68 20.68
N PHE A 41 -5.13 11.48 20.99
CA PHE A 41 -5.36 11.06 22.37
C PHE A 41 -4.09 11.13 23.20
N PHE A 42 -2.98 10.59 22.69
CA PHE A 42 -1.68 10.62 23.35
C PHE A 42 -1.20 12.04 23.61
N ILE A 43 -1.25 12.94 22.62
CA ILE A 43 -0.82 14.35 22.75
C ILE A 43 -1.61 15.08 23.84
N VAL A 44 -2.92 14.86 23.93
CA VAL A 44 -3.76 15.49 24.97
C VAL A 44 -3.41 15.00 26.38
N HIS A 45 -3.03 13.73 26.50
CA HIS A 45 -2.67 13.14 27.80
C HIS A 45 -1.18 13.28 28.13
N PHE A 46 -0.34 13.63 27.16
CA PHE A 46 1.10 13.75 27.31
C PHE A 46 1.54 14.61 28.51
N PRO A 47 0.99 15.83 28.74
CA PRO A 47 1.41 16.67 29.86
C PRO A 47 1.10 16.07 31.24
N LYS A 48 0.19 15.10 31.28
CA LYS A 48 -0.26 14.45 32.51
C LYS A 48 0.54 13.17 32.83
N ILE A 49 1.41 12.72 31.91
CA ILE A 49 2.24 11.53 32.07
C ILE A 49 3.41 11.86 33.01
N GLN A 50 3.57 11.06 34.07
CA GLN A 50 4.76 11.14 34.92
C GLN A 50 5.94 10.45 34.24
N MET A 51 7.07 11.15 34.16
CA MET A 51 8.30 10.64 33.56
C MET A 51 8.98 9.61 34.47
N SER A 52 8.47 8.37 34.43
CA SER A 52 9.14 7.19 34.97
C SER A 52 9.99 6.52 33.88
N ALA A 53 11.00 5.75 34.27
CA ALA A 53 11.84 5.01 33.31
C ALA A 53 11.02 4.08 32.40
N PHE A 54 9.96 3.46 32.94
CA PHE A 54 9.05 2.61 32.18
C PHE A 54 8.27 3.41 31.12
N ASN A 55 7.63 4.52 31.51
CA ASN A 55 6.86 5.36 30.59
C ASN A 55 7.75 5.95 29.51
N PHE A 56 8.97 6.35 29.86
CA PHE A 56 9.96 6.83 28.92
C PHE A 56 10.36 5.77 27.88
N ALA A 57 10.64 4.54 28.32
CA ALA A 57 10.96 3.44 27.41
C ALA A 57 9.78 3.12 26.46
N MET A 58 8.56 3.04 27.00
CA MET A 58 7.35 2.81 26.18
C MET A 58 7.10 3.94 25.18
N MET A 59 7.42 5.18 25.55
CA MET A 59 7.29 6.33 24.66
C MET A 59 8.25 6.26 23.47
N ILE A 60 9.50 5.81 23.68
CA ILE A 60 10.45 5.60 22.58
C ILE A 60 9.93 4.51 21.62
N ILE A 61 9.39 3.41 22.17
CA ILE A 61 8.78 2.33 21.38
C ILE A 61 7.58 2.85 20.60
N TYR A 62 6.72 3.65 21.25
CA TYR A 62 5.54 4.25 20.64
C TYR A 62 5.90 5.10 19.42
N PHE A 63 6.78 6.09 19.57
CA PHE A 63 7.14 6.99 18.48
C PHE A 63 7.84 6.27 17.33
N SER A 64 8.73 5.32 17.64
CA SER A 64 9.42 4.51 16.64
C SER A 64 8.42 3.66 15.84
N SER A 65 7.49 3.01 16.54
CA SER A 65 6.44 2.18 15.94
C SER A 65 5.44 3.01 15.13
N ALA A 66 5.03 4.16 15.65
CA ALA A 66 4.15 5.08 14.97
C ALA A 66 4.75 5.59 13.65
N MET A 67 6.03 5.97 13.67
CA MET A 67 6.75 6.40 12.47
C MET A 67 6.91 5.26 11.46
N GLY A 68 7.22 4.04 11.93
CA GLY A 68 7.24 2.84 11.09
C GLY A 68 5.89 2.57 10.44
N THR A 69 4.79 2.69 11.19
CA THR A 69 3.43 2.52 10.68
C THR A 69 3.14 3.50 9.56
N ILE A 70 3.37 4.81 9.78
CA ILE A 70 3.16 5.84 8.76
C ILE A 70 3.99 5.54 7.50
N TYR A 71 5.27 5.20 7.68
CA TYR A 71 6.17 4.90 6.56
C TYR A 71 5.65 3.80 5.65
N TYR A 72 5.24 2.67 6.23
CA TYR A 72 4.72 1.54 5.46
C TYR A 72 3.33 1.82 4.88
N LEU A 73 2.46 2.54 5.60
CA LEU A 73 1.14 2.93 5.07
C LEU A 73 1.26 3.87 3.86
N VAL A 74 2.15 4.85 3.89
CA VAL A 74 2.39 5.75 2.74
C VAL A 74 2.88 4.95 1.52
N ARG A 75 3.72 3.94 1.72
CA ARG A 75 4.17 3.04 0.63
C ARG A 75 3.05 2.18 0.05
N VAL A 76 2.00 1.88 0.82
CA VAL A 76 0.81 1.18 0.31
C VAL A 76 -0.03 2.11 -0.57
N ILE A 77 -0.29 3.33 -0.07
CA ILE A 77 -1.13 4.32 -0.75
C ILE A 77 -0.47 4.81 -2.04
N ILE A 78 0.82 5.14 -1.98
CA ILE A 78 1.61 5.62 -3.12
C ILE A 78 2.70 4.57 -3.42
N PRO A 79 2.36 3.47 -4.10
CA PRO A 79 3.35 2.49 -4.49
C PRO A 79 4.30 3.14 -5.50
N ARG A 80 5.60 3.20 -5.18
CA ARG A 80 6.62 3.61 -6.15
C ARG A 80 6.88 2.44 -7.09
N VAL A 81 6.07 2.32 -8.14
CA VAL A 81 6.29 1.32 -9.19
C VAL A 81 7.55 1.70 -9.95
N ARG A 82 8.65 1.00 -9.68
CA ARG A 82 9.87 1.15 -10.46
C ARG A 82 9.55 0.62 -11.86
N LYS A 83 9.71 1.45 -12.90
CA LYS A 83 9.51 1.03 -14.30
C LYS A 83 10.24 -0.29 -14.52
N HIS A 84 9.51 -1.39 -14.64
CA HIS A 84 10.11 -2.67 -14.97
C HIS A 84 10.50 -2.55 -16.44
N LYS A 85 11.80 -2.41 -16.70
CA LYS A 85 12.35 -2.66 -18.02
C LYS A 85 12.26 -4.17 -18.23
N THR A 86 11.16 -4.65 -18.77
CA THR A 86 11.07 -6.01 -19.28
C THR A 86 11.98 -6.08 -20.50
N LYS A 87 13.23 -6.53 -20.31
CA LYS A 87 14.02 -7.04 -21.43
C LYS A 87 13.32 -8.33 -21.88
N ILE A 88 12.68 -8.27 -23.03
CA ILE A 88 12.26 -9.47 -23.74
C ILE A 88 13.57 -10.11 -24.23
N GLU A 89 14.01 -11.19 -23.59
CA GLU A 89 15.01 -12.07 -24.18
C GLU A 89 14.31 -12.84 -25.29
N ASP A 90 14.31 -12.27 -26.49
CA ASP A 90 14.27 -13.08 -27.70
C ASP A 90 15.14 -12.40 -28.76
N GLY A 91 16.09 -13.16 -29.29
CA GLY A 91 17.29 -12.70 -29.98
C GLY A 91 17.09 -12.09 -31.37
N SER A 92 16.02 -11.35 -31.62
CA SER A 92 15.90 -10.54 -32.83
C SER A 92 14.84 -9.48 -32.66
N VAL A 93 15.19 -8.26 -33.02
CA VAL A 93 14.40 -7.02 -32.99
C VAL A 93 14.46 -6.28 -31.65
N GLU A 94 15.33 -5.27 -31.61
CA GLU A 94 15.14 -4.07 -30.80
C GLU A 94 13.78 -3.44 -31.15
N LYS A 95 12.70 -3.95 -30.56
CA LYS A 95 11.43 -3.23 -30.52
C LYS A 95 11.44 -2.45 -29.23
N ASP A 96 11.67 -1.15 -29.41
CA ASP A 96 11.47 -0.10 -28.42
C ASP A 96 10.31 -0.44 -27.49
N GLU A 97 10.63 -0.27 -26.20
CA GLU A 97 9.72 -0.07 -25.09
C GLU A 97 8.28 -0.53 -25.36
N VAL A 98 7.91 -1.72 -24.88
CA VAL A 98 6.49 -2.08 -24.74
C VAL A 98 5.88 -1.12 -23.71
N ILE A 99 5.49 0.06 -24.19
CA ILE A 99 4.76 1.08 -23.45
C ILE A 99 3.49 0.40 -23.00
N ASN A 100 3.38 0.17 -21.70
CA ASN A 100 2.23 -0.46 -21.08
C ASN A 100 1.07 0.56 -21.10
N PRO A 101 0.17 0.52 -22.10
CA PRO A 101 -0.60 1.70 -22.50
C PRO A 101 -1.87 1.86 -21.68
N THR A 102 -2.25 0.89 -20.83
CA THR A 102 -3.42 0.95 -19.93
C THR A 102 -3.05 1.18 -18.48
N PHE A 103 -1.76 1.34 -18.16
CA PHE A 103 -1.37 2.01 -16.91
C PHE A 103 -1.70 3.51 -17.07
N PHE A 104 -2.28 4.17 -16.07
CA PHE A 104 -2.65 5.60 -16.19
C PHE A 104 -1.50 6.51 -16.65
N ALA A 105 -0.24 6.15 -16.31
CA ALA A 105 0.96 6.85 -16.76
C ALA A 105 1.41 6.49 -18.20
N GLY A 106 0.82 5.47 -18.83
CA GLY A 106 1.02 5.05 -20.22
C GLY A 106 0.05 5.74 -21.19
N ILE A 107 -1.24 5.88 -20.81
CA ILE A 107 -2.21 6.68 -21.59
C ILE A 107 -1.75 8.15 -21.66
N SER A 108 -1.19 8.68 -20.56
CA SER A 108 -0.69 10.05 -20.50
C SER A 108 0.60 10.30 -21.32
N GLN A 109 1.20 9.27 -21.91
CA GLN A 109 2.36 9.43 -22.80
C GLN A 109 1.94 9.72 -24.26
N PHE A 110 0.67 9.47 -24.61
CA PHE A 110 0.13 9.84 -25.90
C PHE A 110 -0.24 11.33 -25.90
N SER A 111 0.10 12.02 -26.99
CA SER A 111 -0.08 13.47 -27.09
C SER A 111 -1.54 13.83 -27.34
N SER A 112 -2.33 12.90 -27.90
CA SER A 112 -3.77 13.09 -28.13
C SER A 112 -4.58 11.80 -27.96
N PRO A 113 -5.90 11.91 -27.66
CA PRO A 113 -6.81 10.77 -27.60
C PRO A 113 -6.89 9.98 -28.92
N GLU A 114 -6.75 10.66 -30.07
CA GLU A 114 -6.77 10.04 -31.39
C GLU A 114 -5.54 9.17 -31.63
N GLU A 115 -4.37 9.61 -31.19
CA GLU A 115 -3.11 8.84 -31.27
C GLU A 115 -3.22 7.55 -30.46
N TYR A 116 -3.76 7.65 -29.23
CA TYR A 116 -4.03 6.49 -28.39
C TYR A 116 -5.03 5.52 -29.04
N ALA A 117 -6.12 6.03 -29.62
CA ALA A 117 -7.13 5.20 -30.27
C ALA A 117 -6.57 4.46 -31.51
N LEU A 118 -5.74 5.13 -32.31
CA LEU A 118 -5.06 4.54 -33.47
C LEU A 118 -4.06 3.46 -33.05
N TYR A 119 -3.27 3.73 -32.00
CA TYR A 119 -2.35 2.76 -31.42
C TYR A 119 -3.09 1.52 -30.89
N LEU A 120 -4.17 1.71 -30.11
CA LEU A 120 -4.97 0.61 -29.59
C LEU A 120 -5.60 -0.23 -30.71
N LYS A 121 -6.09 0.43 -31.76
CA LYS A 121 -6.62 -0.23 -32.96
C LYS A 121 -5.54 -1.00 -33.73
N SER A 122 -4.28 -0.53 -33.69
CA SER A 122 -3.17 -1.23 -34.35
C SER A 122 -2.76 -2.50 -33.61
N ILE A 123 -2.74 -2.47 -32.28
CA ILE A 123 -2.42 -3.65 -31.43
C ILE A 123 -3.59 -4.63 -31.42
N ALA A 124 -4.82 -4.16 -31.40
CA ALA A 124 -6.01 -5.02 -31.41
C ALA A 124 -6.20 -5.79 -32.72
N LYS A 125 -5.45 -5.49 -33.78
CA LYS A 125 -5.43 -6.28 -35.02
C LYS A 125 -4.60 -7.55 -34.91
N ASP A 126 -3.69 -7.62 -33.95
CA ASP A 126 -2.82 -8.77 -33.69
C ASP A 126 -3.18 -9.35 -32.31
N ASP A 127 -3.94 -10.45 -32.31
CA ASP A 127 -4.39 -11.13 -31.09
C ASP A 127 -3.23 -11.50 -30.16
N GLY A 128 -2.04 -11.80 -30.70
CA GLY A 128 -0.85 -12.14 -29.94
C GLY A 128 -0.25 -10.94 -29.22
N GLN A 129 -0.13 -9.80 -29.91
CA GLN A 129 0.35 -8.56 -29.29
C GLN A 129 -0.63 -8.02 -28.25
N LEU A 130 -1.94 -8.10 -28.54
CA LEU A 130 -2.97 -7.72 -27.58
C LEU A 130 -2.89 -8.59 -26.32
N TYR A 131 -2.79 -9.92 -26.49
CA TYR A 131 -2.63 -10.84 -25.37
C TYR A 131 -1.39 -10.53 -24.53
N GLN A 132 -0.22 -10.35 -25.17
CA GLN A 132 1.04 -10.06 -24.48
C GLN A 132 0.99 -8.75 -23.70
N MET A 133 0.32 -7.73 -24.25
CA MET A 133 0.10 -6.44 -23.58
C MET A 133 -0.68 -6.61 -22.27
N PHE A 134 -1.82 -7.32 -22.30
CA PHE A 134 -2.64 -7.57 -21.11
C PHE A 134 -1.96 -8.52 -20.11
N ALA A 135 -1.27 -9.55 -20.59
CA ALA A 135 -0.50 -10.46 -19.73
C ALA A 135 0.58 -9.69 -18.94
N SER A 136 1.29 -8.75 -19.59
CA SER A 136 2.28 -7.90 -18.92
C SER A 136 1.66 -7.03 -17.82
N GLN A 137 0.41 -6.58 -18.01
CA GLN A 137 -0.31 -5.76 -17.03
C GLN A 137 -0.75 -6.55 -15.83
N VAL A 138 -1.35 -7.72 -16.05
CA VAL A 138 -1.75 -8.62 -14.97
C VAL A 138 -0.53 -8.96 -14.12
N PHE A 139 0.60 -9.26 -14.76
CA PHE A 139 1.86 -9.54 -14.05
C PHE A 139 2.39 -8.34 -13.27
N ALA A 140 2.38 -7.14 -13.85
CA ALA A 140 2.80 -5.91 -13.16
C ALA A 140 1.89 -5.58 -11.97
N LEU A 141 0.58 -5.69 -12.13
CA LEU A 141 -0.39 -5.49 -11.05
C LEU A 141 -0.20 -6.51 -9.93
N GLY A 142 0.02 -7.80 -10.26
CA GLY A 142 0.30 -8.82 -9.26
C GLY A 142 1.53 -8.50 -8.41
N LYS A 143 2.61 -7.98 -9.01
CA LYS A 143 3.79 -7.50 -8.26
C LYS A 143 3.46 -6.32 -7.35
N ILE A 144 2.73 -5.33 -7.84
CA ILE A 144 2.30 -4.17 -7.03
C ILE A 144 1.44 -4.65 -5.85
N ASN A 145 0.50 -5.56 -6.10
CA ASN A 145 -0.37 -6.10 -5.07
C ASN A 145 0.43 -6.86 -4.00
N LEU A 146 1.42 -7.67 -4.41
CA LEU A 146 2.32 -8.35 -3.47
C LEU A 146 3.09 -7.36 -2.59
N GLU A 147 3.66 -6.31 -3.18
CA GLU A 147 4.37 -5.27 -2.42
C GLU A 147 3.44 -4.52 -1.46
N LYS A 148 2.26 -4.10 -1.93
CA LYS A 148 1.25 -3.44 -1.10
C LYS A 148 0.81 -4.33 0.07
N ASN A 149 0.53 -5.60 -0.19
CA ASN A 149 0.12 -6.54 0.85
C ASN A 149 1.24 -6.80 1.87
N THR A 150 2.51 -6.79 1.45
CA THR A 150 3.66 -6.90 2.35
C THR A 150 3.79 -5.67 3.23
N ASN A 151 3.69 -4.47 2.63
CA ASN A 151 3.74 -3.21 3.36
C ASN A 151 2.56 -3.05 4.34
N ILE A 152 1.35 -3.51 3.98
CA ILE A 152 0.20 -3.55 4.92
C ILE A 152 0.49 -4.47 6.10
N ARG A 153 1.08 -5.65 5.88
CA ARG A 153 1.39 -6.57 6.99
C ARG A 153 2.43 -5.97 7.93
N LEU A 154 3.46 -5.33 7.38
CA LEU A 154 4.47 -4.63 8.17
C LEU A 154 3.88 -3.44 8.91
N SER A 155 3.04 -2.63 8.26
CA SER A 155 2.39 -1.50 8.93
C SER A 155 1.49 -1.95 10.06
N MET A 156 0.75 -3.05 9.90
CA MET A 156 -0.06 -3.62 10.99
C MET A 156 0.79 -4.06 12.19
N PHE A 157 1.97 -4.66 11.95
CA PHE A 157 2.87 -5.05 13.04
C PHE A 157 3.30 -3.84 13.87
N TYR A 158 3.80 -2.79 13.20
CA TYR A 158 4.17 -1.55 13.87
C TYR A 158 2.98 -0.84 14.52
N PHE A 159 1.82 -0.90 13.89
CA PHE A 159 0.60 -0.30 14.41
C PHE A 159 0.17 -0.94 15.73
N ILE A 160 0.18 -2.27 15.80
CA ILE A 160 -0.12 -3.02 17.02
C ILE A 160 0.90 -2.70 18.12
N ALA A 161 2.20 -2.63 17.78
CA ALA A 161 3.24 -2.25 18.74
C ALA A 161 3.02 -0.83 19.30
N ALA A 162 2.65 0.12 18.44
CA ALA A 162 2.30 1.48 18.86
C ALA A 162 1.09 1.48 19.81
N LEU A 163 -0.02 0.82 19.44
CA LEU A 163 -1.22 0.75 20.27
C LEU A 163 -0.96 0.11 21.64
N LEU A 164 -0.22 -1.00 21.66
CA LEU A 164 0.11 -1.69 22.92
C LEU A 164 0.97 -0.81 23.83
N SER A 165 1.98 -0.13 23.28
CA SER A 165 2.81 0.78 24.06
C SER A 165 2.00 1.96 24.62
N GLU A 166 1.06 2.52 23.84
CA GLU A 166 0.20 3.60 24.29
C GLU A 166 -0.75 3.14 25.41
N LEU A 167 -1.40 1.98 25.23
CA LEU A 167 -2.27 1.39 26.25
C LEU A 167 -1.53 1.11 27.56
N LEU A 168 -0.29 0.63 27.50
CA LEU A 168 0.55 0.41 28.67
C LEU A 168 0.87 1.71 29.41
N ILE A 169 1.17 2.79 28.68
CA ILE A 169 1.39 4.13 29.26
C ILE A 169 0.12 4.63 29.95
N ILE A 170 -1.04 4.48 29.30
CA ILE A 170 -2.34 4.89 29.87
C ILE A 170 -2.64 4.09 31.14
N MET A 171 -2.43 2.77 31.13
CA MET A 171 -2.62 1.94 32.32
C MET A 171 -1.68 2.34 33.46
N ALA A 172 -0.39 2.55 33.17
CA ALA A 172 0.58 2.98 34.19
C ALA A 172 0.18 4.33 34.80
N MET A 173 -0.30 5.25 33.98
CA MET A 173 -0.81 6.55 34.41
C MET A 173 -2.08 6.43 35.26
N ALA A 174 -3.05 5.62 34.83
CA ALA A 174 -4.30 5.39 35.55
C ALA A 174 -4.03 4.75 36.92
N TYR A 175 -3.14 3.76 36.97
CA TYR A 175 -2.72 3.12 38.22
C TYR A 175 -2.04 4.11 39.16
N SER A 176 -1.12 4.93 38.66
CA SER A 176 -0.44 5.96 39.46
C SER A 176 -1.40 7.00 40.06
N ARG A 177 -2.51 7.29 39.37
CA ARG A 177 -3.56 8.18 39.86
C ARG A 177 -4.56 7.52 40.80
N ALA A 178 -4.80 6.22 40.66
CA ALA A 178 -5.72 5.46 41.51
C ALA A 178 -5.09 5.00 42.82
N LEU A 179 -3.76 4.77 42.83
CA LEU A 179 -3.00 4.32 44.00
C LEU A 179 -3.29 5.13 45.28
N PRO A 180 -3.31 6.49 45.24
CA PRO A 180 -3.59 7.31 46.41
C PRO A 180 -5.02 7.12 46.96
N TYR A 181 -5.99 6.73 46.13
CA TYR A 181 -7.37 6.48 46.56
C TYR A 181 -7.59 5.07 47.13
N LEU A 182 -6.75 4.11 46.73
CA LEU A 182 -6.83 2.72 47.19
C LEU A 182 -6.02 2.46 48.46
N PHE A 183 -4.95 3.23 48.68
CA PHE A 183 -4.04 3.07 49.82
C PHE A 183 -3.94 4.33 50.68
N SER A 184 -4.96 5.21 50.66
CA SER A 184 -5.07 6.27 51.67
C SER A 184 -5.39 5.65 53.03
N SER A 185 -4.36 5.55 53.87
CA SER A 185 -4.48 5.55 55.33
C SER A 185 -3.78 6.79 55.87
#